data_AF-A0AAP0EE70-F1
#
_entry.id   AF-A0AAP0EE70-F1
#
_cell.length_a   1.000
_cell.length_b   1.000
_cell.length_c   1.000
_cell.angle_alpha   90.00
_cell.angle_beta   90.00
_cell.angle_gamma   90.00
#
_symmetry.space_group_name_H-M   'P 1'
#
loop_
_entity.id
_entity.type
_entity.pdbx_description
1 polymer ?
#
loop_
_entity_poly.entity_id
_entity_poly.type
_entity_poly.pdbx_seq_one_letter_code
_entity_poly.pdbx_strand_id
1 'polypeptide(L)'
;MAGAEKKKWLFTIFSAAFVSLLIFLSVISVFIASSTLISARQFPSLVRYGAPHPPAFAYYISGGRGHKDRIVRLLLAVYHPRNRYLLHLGSDATEEERVQLAQAVRGVVSVRAFGNVDVMGKPDAQTYMGASNVAAMLRAAAVLLRIDSGWDWFINLSAMDYPLITQDGSPWLTLSRSFLEFCVLGWDNLPRTLLMYFTNVILSQEGYFHSVICNSAEFQNKTVNADLRYVVWDNPPKMEPHFLNYTDYDQMVQSGAAFARQFQKDDAVLNMIDSRILKRGHNRATPGAWCTGRNSWWMDPCSKWGDVNVINPGPEAEKLGDSMKRLLDDWKLGLKSCK
;
A
#
# COMPACT_ATOMS: atom_id res chain seq x y z
N MET A 1 -25.50 -42.60 -57.50
CA MET A 1 -24.11 -42.20 -57.15
C MET A 1 -23.90 -40.69 -56.95
N ALA A 2 -24.80 -39.80 -57.40
CA ALA A 2 -24.63 -38.34 -57.31
C ALA A 2 -24.72 -37.70 -55.89
N GLY A 3 -25.34 -38.38 -54.91
CA GLY A 3 -25.52 -37.84 -53.55
C GLY A 3 -24.28 -37.88 -52.65
N ALA A 4 -23.33 -38.79 -52.93
CA ALA A 4 -22.10 -38.95 -52.16
C ALA A 4 -21.05 -37.88 -52.52
N GLU A 5 -21.01 -37.47 -53.79
CA GLU A 5 -20.11 -36.43 -54.30
C GLU A 5 -20.46 -35.05 -53.73
N LYS A 6 -21.76 -34.73 -53.67
CA LYS A 6 -22.27 -33.45 -53.14
C LYS A 6 -21.95 -33.27 -51.64
N LYS A 7 -21.99 -34.36 -50.86
CA LYS A 7 -21.62 -34.36 -49.43
C LYS A 7 -20.12 -34.13 -49.23
N LYS A 8 -19.28 -34.72 -50.09
CA LYS A 8 -17.83 -34.48 -50.05
C LYS A 8 -17.51 -33.01 -50.30
N TRP A 9 -18.13 -32.41 -51.31
CA TRP A 9 -17.89 -31.00 -51.67
C TRP A 9 -18.31 -30.02 -50.57
N LEU A 10 -19.47 -30.27 -49.93
CA LEU A 10 -19.93 -29.51 -48.77
C LEU A 10 -18.96 -29.60 -47.58
N PHE A 11 -18.42 -30.78 -47.30
CA PHE A 11 -17.45 -30.98 -46.22
C PHE A 11 -16.12 -30.25 -46.48
N THR A 12 -15.67 -30.23 -47.75
CA THR A 12 -14.45 -29.52 -48.14
C THR A 12 -14.59 -28.00 -48.00
N ILE A 13 -15.74 -27.44 -48.39
CA ILE A 13 -16.03 -26.01 -48.21
C ILE A 13 -16.10 -25.64 -46.73
N PHE A 14 -16.77 -26.45 -45.91
CA PHE A 14 -16.89 -26.18 -44.50
C PHE A 14 -15.54 -26.23 -43.78
N SER A 15 -14.70 -27.20 -44.14
CA SER A 15 -13.33 -27.31 -43.61
C SER A 15 -12.46 -26.13 -44.05
N ALA A 16 -12.54 -25.71 -45.31
CA ALA A 16 -11.78 -24.56 -45.81
C ALA A 16 -12.22 -23.25 -45.13
N ALA A 17 -13.53 -23.04 -44.96
CA ALA A 17 -14.06 -21.87 -44.25
C ALA A 17 -13.64 -21.86 -42.78
N PHE A 18 -13.66 -23.02 -42.11
CA PHE A 18 -13.23 -23.15 -40.72
C PHE A 18 -11.73 -22.85 -40.54
N VAL A 19 -10.87 -23.40 -41.42
CA VAL A 19 -9.43 -23.11 -41.41
C VAL A 19 -9.17 -21.63 -41.71
N SER A 20 -9.88 -21.05 -42.68
CA SER A 20 -9.73 -19.63 -43.01
C SER A 20 -10.17 -18.71 -41.86
N LEU A 21 -11.21 -19.09 -41.11
CA LEU A 21 -11.64 -18.40 -39.89
C LEU A 21 -10.57 -18.49 -38.78
N LEU A 22 -9.98 -19.67 -38.57
CA LEU A 22 -8.91 -19.85 -37.59
C LEU A 22 -7.66 -19.02 -37.92
N ILE A 23 -7.28 -18.95 -39.20
CA ILE A 23 -6.18 -18.11 -39.66
C ILE A 23 -6.52 -16.62 -39.48
N PHE A 24 -7.75 -16.21 -39.80
CA PHE A 24 -8.18 -14.83 -39.60
C PHE A 24 -8.15 -14.43 -38.12
N LEU A 25 -8.64 -15.30 -37.23
CA LEU A 25 -8.59 -15.10 -35.78
C LEU A 25 -7.15 -15.08 -35.23
N SER A 26 -6.26 -15.92 -35.77
CA SER A 26 -4.85 -15.92 -35.37
C SER A 26 -4.12 -14.66 -35.83
N VAL A 27 -4.39 -14.18 -37.05
CA VAL A 27 -3.84 -12.92 -37.58
C VAL A 27 -4.36 -11.74 -36.75
N ILE A 28 -5.65 -11.69 -36.41
CA ILE A 28 -6.20 -10.68 -35.49
C ILE A 28 -5.51 -10.73 -34.13
N SER A 29 -5.32 -11.93 -33.57
CA SER A 29 -4.59 -12.13 -32.31
C SER A 29 -3.15 -11.59 -32.39
N VAL A 30 -2.42 -11.88 -33.48
CA VAL A 30 -1.06 -11.38 -33.70
C VAL A 30 -1.04 -9.86 -33.87
N PHE A 31 -2.00 -9.27 -34.58
CA PHE A 31 -2.11 -7.82 -34.72
C PHE A 31 -2.47 -7.12 -33.40
N ILE A 32 -3.34 -7.70 -32.58
CA ILE A 32 -3.65 -7.20 -31.23
C ILE A 32 -2.42 -7.33 -30.31
N ALA A 33 -1.70 -8.45 -30.36
CA ALA A 33 -0.44 -8.62 -29.63
C ALA A 33 0.64 -7.63 -30.10
N SER A 34 0.71 -7.33 -31.39
CA SER A 34 1.71 -6.40 -31.95
C SER A 34 1.37 -4.94 -31.64
N SER A 35 0.10 -4.55 -31.71
CA SER A 35 -0.36 -3.20 -31.34
C SER A 35 -0.23 -2.92 -29.84
N THR A 36 -0.42 -3.93 -28.99
CA THR A 36 -0.11 -3.83 -27.55
C THR A 36 1.40 -3.71 -27.29
N LEU A 37 2.25 -4.43 -28.04
CA LEU A 37 3.71 -4.30 -27.97
C LEU A 37 4.22 -2.92 -28.43
N ILE A 38 3.64 -2.34 -29.48
CA ILE A 38 4.05 -1.04 -30.04
C ILE A 38 3.55 0.13 -29.17
N SER A 39 2.42 -0.02 -28.47
CA SER A 39 1.97 0.98 -27.47
C SER A 39 2.77 0.94 -26.16
N ALA A 40 3.62 -0.07 -25.92
CA ALA A 40 4.16 -0.41 -24.60
C ALA A 40 5.63 0.00 -24.36
N ARG A 41 6.08 1.12 -24.91
CA ARG A 41 7.28 1.81 -24.37
C ARG A 41 6.90 3.19 -23.83
N GLN A 42 5.93 3.21 -22.93
CA GLN A 42 5.75 4.37 -22.06
C GLN A 42 6.79 4.25 -20.95
N PHE A 43 7.84 5.06 -21.01
CA PHE A 43 8.86 5.08 -19.97
C PHE A 43 8.23 5.65 -18.69
N PRO A 44 8.44 5.00 -17.54
CA PRO A 44 7.98 5.55 -16.27
C PRO A 44 8.63 6.92 -16.07
N SER A 45 7.83 7.95 -15.75
CA SER A 45 8.36 9.26 -15.43
C SER A 45 9.24 9.17 -14.19
N LEU A 46 10.36 9.88 -14.18
CA LEU A 46 11.27 9.92 -13.05
C LEU A 46 10.61 10.59 -11.85
N VAL A 47 10.72 9.95 -10.69
CA VAL A 47 10.31 10.54 -9.42
C VAL A 47 11.32 11.59 -9.00
N ARG A 48 10.82 12.77 -8.64
CA ARG A 48 11.63 13.88 -8.13
C ARG A 48 11.38 14.04 -6.63
N TYR A 49 12.47 14.09 -5.88
CA TYR A 49 12.48 14.15 -4.42
C TYR A 49 12.92 15.52 -3.92
N GLY A 50 12.63 15.81 -2.65
CA GLY A 50 12.98 17.06 -1.99
C GLY A 50 12.17 18.27 -2.46
N ALA A 51 12.28 19.37 -1.73
CA ALA A 51 11.57 20.61 -2.08
C ALA A 51 11.99 21.09 -3.49
N PRO A 52 11.05 21.53 -4.34
CA PRO A 52 9.62 21.80 -4.08
C PRO A 52 8.65 20.63 -4.34
N HIS A 53 9.14 19.40 -4.50
CA HIS A 53 8.32 18.24 -4.88
C HIS A 53 7.60 17.61 -3.68
N PRO A 54 6.51 16.86 -3.90
CA PRO A 54 5.78 16.18 -2.82
C PRO A 54 6.61 15.10 -2.08
N PRO A 55 6.35 14.86 -0.78
CA PRO A 55 7.17 14.01 0.10
C PRO A 55 6.89 12.51 -0.08
N ALA A 56 7.90 11.69 -0.38
CA ALA A 56 7.73 10.28 -0.76
C ALA A 56 7.62 9.35 0.45
N PHE A 57 6.82 8.30 0.32
CA PHE A 57 6.53 7.39 1.42
C PHE A 57 7.19 6.03 1.22
N ALA A 58 7.68 5.45 2.30
CA ALA A 58 8.06 4.05 2.39
C ALA A 58 7.03 3.29 3.22
N TYR A 59 6.20 2.49 2.55
CA TYR A 59 5.19 1.65 3.18
C TYR A 59 5.78 0.29 3.55
N TYR A 60 5.70 -0.06 4.83
CA TYR A 60 5.83 -1.43 5.30
C TYR A 60 4.44 -2.00 5.52
N ILE A 61 4.04 -2.99 4.71
CA ILE A 61 2.72 -3.62 4.77
C ILE A 61 2.89 -5.06 5.26
N SER A 62 2.46 -5.34 6.49
CA SER A 62 2.62 -6.65 7.12
C SER A 62 1.31 -7.43 7.28
N GLY A 63 1.41 -8.75 7.31
CA GLY A 63 0.29 -9.64 7.65
C GLY A 63 0.80 -11.02 8.06
N GLY A 64 -0.12 -11.88 8.46
CA GLY A 64 0.17 -13.27 8.84
C GLY A 64 -0.50 -14.26 7.89
N ARG A 65 -0.79 -15.45 8.39
CA ARG A 65 -1.45 -16.52 7.64
C ARG A 65 -2.77 -16.07 7.01
N GLY A 66 -2.95 -16.35 5.72
CA GLY A 66 -4.19 -16.07 4.99
C GLY A 66 -4.41 -14.59 4.67
N HIS A 67 -3.42 -13.73 4.90
CA HIS A 67 -3.50 -12.29 4.65
C HIS A 67 -2.96 -11.87 3.28
N LYS A 68 -2.48 -12.80 2.43
CA LYS A 68 -1.98 -12.47 1.08
C LYS A 68 -2.93 -11.55 0.30
N ASP A 69 -4.20 -11.94 0.14
CA ASP A 69 -5.16 -11.17 -0.68
C ASP A 69 -5.47 -9.80 -0.06
N ARG A 70 -5.42 -9.72 1.27
CA ARG A 70 -5.61 -8.46 2.01
C ARG A 70 -4.44 -7.51 1.77
N ILE A 71 -3.21 -8.01 1.85
CA ILE A 71 -2.00 -7.23 1.54
C ILE A 71 -2.03 -6.74 0.09
N VAL A 72 -2.42 -7.58 -0.86
CA VAL A 72 -2.54 -7.16 -2.28
C VAL A 72 -3.61 -6.09 -2.44
N ARG A 73 -4.80 -6.28 -1.85
CA ARG A 73 -5.88 -5.30 -1.90
C ARG A 73 -5.46 -3.96 -1.30
N LEU A 74 -4.79 -3.98 -0.15
CA LEU A 74 -4.29 -2.81 0.55
C LEU A 74 -3.19 -2.11 -0.26
N LEU A 75 -2.18 -2.85 -0.75
CA LEU A 75 -1.14 -2.32 -1.63
C LEU A 75 -1.77 -1.54 -2.79
N LEU A 76 -2.74 -2.12 -3.48
CA LEU A 76 -3.41 -1.45 -4.61
C LEU A 76 -4.20 -0.21 -4.17
N ALA A 77 -4.82 -0.24 -2.99
CA ALA A 77 -5.50 0.92 -2.43
C ALA A 77 -4.52 2.07 -2.12
N VAL A 78 -3.31 1.74 -1.67
CA VAL A 78 -2.25 2.69 -1.36
C VAL A 78 -1.20 2.82 -2.44
N TYR A 79 -1.40 2.33 -3.66
CA TYR A 79 -0.34 2.32 -4.66
C TYR A 79 -0.16 3.69 -5.33
N HIS A 80 1.08 4.16 -5.36
CA HIS A 80 1.52 5.32 -6.12
C HIS A 80 2.97 5.12 -6.57
N PRO A 81 3.34 5.43 -7.83
CA PRO A 81 4.69 5.21 -8.36
C PRO A 81 5.83 5.90 -7.59
N ARG A 82 5.51 7.01 -6.94
CA ARG A 82 6.41 7.85 -6.13
C ARG A 82 6.90 7.20 -4.83
N ASN A 83 6.14 6.24 -4.32
CA ASN A 83 6.35 5.63 -3.02
C ASN A 83 7.10 4.31 -3.17
N ARG A 84 7.74 3.85 -2.09
CA ARG A 84 8.38 2.53 -1.97
C ARG A 84 7.53 1.62 -1.10
N TYR A 85 7.42 0.35 -1.45
CA TYR A 85 6.61 -0.61 -0.72
C TYR A 85 7.42 -1.86 -0.39
N LEU A 86 7.35 -2.29 0.87
CA LEU A 86 7.91 -3.54 1.35
C LEU A 86 6.79 -4.36 1.99
N LEU A 87 6.42 -5.46 1.33
CA LEU A 87 5.38 -6.36 1.79
C LEU A 87 5.98 -7.50 2.60
N HIS A 88 5.31 -7.91 3.67
CA HIS A 88 5.83 -8.95 4.55
C HIS A 88 4.71 -9.83 5.10
N LEU A 89 4.81 -11.13 4.82
CA LEU A 89 4.03 -12.17 5.50
C LEU A 89 4.90 -12.83 6.57
N GLY A 90 4.42 -12.80 7.81
CA GLY A 90 5.10 -13.35 8.98
C GLY A 90 5.38 -14.85 8.89
N SER A 91 6.12 -15.36 9.87
CA SER A 91 6.53 -16.77 9.94
C SER A 91 5.37 -17.76 10.07
N ASP A 92 4.17 -17.27 10.45
CA ASP A 92 2.94 -18.05 10.59
C ASP A 92 2.24 -18.37 9.25
N ALA A 93 2.58 -17.63 8.18
CA ALA A 93 2.18 -17.91 6.80
C ALA A 93 3.05 -19.01 6.15
N THR A 94 2.52 -19.69 5.13
CA THR A 94 3.28 -20.74 4.41
C THR A 94 4.21 -20.14 3.36
N GLU A 95 5.22 -20.90 2.94
CA GLU A 95 6.13 -20.45 1.88
C GLU A 95 5.41 -20.28 0.54
N GLU A 96 4.44 -21.14 0.25
CA GLU A 96 3.59 -21.04 -0.94
C GLU A 96 2.80 -19.73 -0.94
N GLU A 97 2.26 -19.31 0.22
CA GLU A 97 1.54 -18.04 0.34
C GLU A 97 2.45 -16.84 0.04
N ARG A 98 3.71 -16.87 0.51
CA ARG A 98 4.72 -15.82 0.21
C ARG A 98 5.09 -15.77 -1.26
N VAL A 99 5.30 -16.94 -1.88
CA VAL A 99 5.59 -17.03 -3.32
C VAL A 99 4.40 -16.50 -4.13
N GLN A 100 3.17 -16.86 -3.75
CA GLN A 100 1.97 -16.35 -4.39
C GLN A 100 1.80 -14.84 -4.21
N LEU A 101 2.16 -14.27 -3.05
CA LEU A 101 2.17 -12.82 -2.84
C LEU A 101 3.12 -12.13 -3.84
N ALA A 102 4.35 -12.64 -3.95
CA ALA A 102 5.35 -12.09 -4.88
C ALA A 102 4.89 -12.20 -6.36
N GLN A 103 4.25 -13.32 -6.74
CA GLN A 103 3.68 -13.50 -8.07
C GLN A 103 2.53 -12.54 -8.35
N ALA A 104 1.60 -12.36 -7.40
CA ALA A 104 0.46 -11.46 -7.54
C ALA A 104 0.92 -10.02 -7.76
N VAL A 105 1.90 -9.56 -6.97
CA VAL A 105 2.48 -8.21 -7.07
C VAL A 105 3.17 -7.99 -8.42
N ARG A 106 3.96 -8.97 -8.90
CA ARG A 106 4.60 -8.92 -10.23
C ARG A 106 3.62 -8.93 -11.39
N GLY A 107 2.40 -9.44 -11.18
CA GLY A 107 1.31 -9.43 -12.16
C GLY A 107 0.71 -8.04 -12.40
N VAL A 108 0.92 -7.08 -11.49
CA VAL A 108 0.39 -5.72 -11.62
C VAL A 108 1.30 -4.91 -12.55
N VAL A 109 0.74 -4.40 -13.65
CA VAL A 109 1.50 -3.77 -14.73
C VAL A 109 2.27 -2.54 -14.25
N SER A 110 1.63 -1.65 -13.49
CA SER A 110 2.28 -0.45 -12.93
C SER A 110 3.40 -0.82 -11.96
N VAL A 111 3.14 -1.73 -11.01
CA VAL A 111 4.14 -2.22 -10.05
C VAL A 111 5.37 -2.76 -10.76
N ARG A 112 5.17 -3.60 -11.79
CA ARG A 112 6.27 -4.16 -12.59
C ARG A 112 7.04 -3.08 -13.36
N ALA A 113 6.35 -2.07 -13.88
CA ALA A 113 6.95 -1.00 -14.67
C ALA A 113 7.79 -0.02 -13.84
N PHE A 114 7.29 0.35 -12.66
CA PHE A 114 7.99 1.27 -11.75
C PHE A 114 8.97 0.58 -10.80
N GLY A 115 8.85 -0.74 -10.60
CA GLY A 115 9.82 -1.52 -9.81
C GLY A 115 9.92 -1.07 -8.35
N ASN A 116 8.82 -0.55 -7.80
CA ASN A 116 8.78 0.13 -6.51
C ASN A 116 8.17 -0.70 -5.37
N VAL A 117 7.95 -2.00 -5.58
CA VAL A 117 7.38 -2.93 -4.59
C VAL A 117 8.26 -4.17 -4.44
N ASP A 118 8.65 -4.48 -3.20
CA ASP A 118 9.37 -5.69 -2.85
C ASP A 118 8.57 -6.55 -1.87
N VAL A 119 8.84 -7.85 -1.88
CA VAL A 119 8.33 -8.80 -0.88
C VAL A 119 9.49 -9.33 -0.06
N MET A 120 9.36 -9.26 1.26
CA MET A 120 10.36 -9.76 2.18
C MET A 120 10.48 -11.29 2.07
N GLY A 121 11.63 -11.77 1.61
CA GLY A 121 11.83 -13.20 1.36
C GLY A 121 11.97 -14.04 2.63
N LYS A 122 12.76 -13.59 3.60
CA LYS A 122 12.88 -14.27 4.90
C LYS A 122 11.84 -13.70 5.88
N PRO A 123 10.89 -14.51 6.38
CA PRO A 123 9.87 -14.02 7.30
C PRO A 123 10.45 -13.73 8.68
N ASP A 124 9.86 -12.76 9.38
CA ASP A 124 10.04 -12.59 10.82
C ASP A 124 8.82 -13.12 11.59
N ALA A 125 9.02 -13.46 12.86
CA ALA A 125 7.91 -13.67 13.77
C ALA A 125 7.20 -12.33 14.03
N GLN A 126 5.87 -12.35 14.08
CA GLN A 126 5.04 -11.20 14.41
C GLN A 126 4.07 -11.61 15.53
N THR A 127 4.56 -11.57 16.76
CA THR A 127 3.75 -11.87 17.95
C THR A 127 3.20 -10.56 18.50
N TYR A 128 1.86 -10.44 18.56
CA TYR A 128 1.14 -9.22 18.95
C TYR A 128 1.71 -8.55 20.21
N MET A 129 1.91 -9.33 21.27
CA MET A 129 2.41 -8.83 22.57
C MET A 129 3.95 -8.80 22.69
N GLY A 130 4.69 -9.39 21.74
CA GLY A 130 6.13 -9.58 21.87
C GLY A 130 6.98 -8.49 21.21
N ALA A 131 8.29 -8.53 21.47
CA ALA A 131 9.29 -7.65 20.85
C ALA A 131 9.55 -7.92 19.37
N SER A 132 9.00 -9.01 18.83
CA SER A 132 9.19 -9.44 17.45
C SER A 132 8.62 -8.44 16.44
N ASN A 133 7.53 -7.75 16.77
CA ASN A 133 6.97 -6.67 15.92
C ASN A 133 7.94 -5.48 15.80
N VAL A 134 8.55 -5.04 16.90
CA VAL A 134 9.56 -3.97 16.88
C VAL A 134 10.77 -4.41 16.06
N ALA A 135 11.25 -5.63 16.26
CA ALA A 135 12.36 -6.18 15.50
C ALA A 135 12.05 -6.25 13.98
N ALA A 136 10.86 -6.72 13.60
CA ALA A 136 10.41 -6.77 12.21
C ALA A 136 10.30 -5.36 11.59
N MET A 137 9.77 -4.38 12.32
CA MET A 137 9.71 -2.99 11.86
C MET A 137 11.09 -2.37 11.66
N LEU A 138 12.02 -2.56 12.61
CA LEU A 138 13.40 -2.07 12.49
C LEU A 138 14.14 -2.75 11.34
N ARG A 139 13.91 -4.05 11.12
CA ARG A 139 14.46 -4.79 9.98
C ARG A 139 13.90 -4.29 8.65
N ALA A 140 12.59 -4.05 8.58
CA ALA A 140 11.94 -3.48 7.40
C ALA A 140 12.48 -2.08 7.08
N ALA A 141 12.62 -1.22 8.10
CA ALA A 141 13.24 0.09 7.97
C ALA A 141 14.69 -0.01 7.46
N ALA A 142 15.50 -0.92 8.01
CA ALA A 142 16.87 -1.14 7.56
C ALA A 142 16.96 -1.58 6.09
N VAL A 143 16.04 -2.45 5.65
CA VAL A 143 15.94 -2.86 4.23
C VAL A 143 15.55 -1.65 3.37
N LEU A 144 14.52 -0.90 3.74
CA LEU A 144 14.05 0.27 2.98
C LEU A 144 15.11 1.37 2.88
N LEU A 145 15.87 1.63 3.95
CA LEU A 145 17.01 2.56 3.95
C LEU A 145 18.12 2.11 3.00
N ARG A 146 18.32 0.79 2.85
CA ARG A 146 19.39 0.20 2.05
C ARG A 146 19.07 0.14 0.56
N ILE A 147 17.80 -0.06 0.19
CA ILE A 147 17.37 -0.25 -1.21
C ILE A 147 16.90 1.04 -1.88
N ASP A 148 16.49 2.04 -1.11
CA ASP A 148 15.97 3.30 -1.65
C ASP A 148 16.33 4.50 -0.76
N SER A 149 16.94 5.53 -1.35
CA SER A 149 17.32 6.78 -0.68
C SER A 149 16.30 7.91 -0.86
N GLY A 150 15.25 7.73 -1.66
CA GLY A 150 14.35 8.81 -2.10
C GLY A 150 13.14 9.09 -1.21
N TRP A 151 12.80 8.23 -0.25
CA TRP A 151 11.61 8.42 0.59
C TRP A 151 11.88 9.29 1.82
N ASP A 152 10.88 10.04 2.27
CA ASP A 152 10.95 11.00 3.39
C ASP A 152 10.32 10.44 4.67
N TRP A 153 9.24 9.67 4.52
CA TRP A 153 8.41 9.20 5.64
C TRP A 153 8.17 7.70 5.54
N PHE A 154 8.28 7.03 6.68
CA PHE A 154 7.95 5.62 6.81
C PHE A 154 6.54 5.45 7.37
N ILE A 155 5.79 4.53 6.77
CA ILE A 155 4.41 4.22 7.12
C ILE A 155 4.30 2.73 7.45
N ASN A 156 3.83 2.40 8.64
CA ASN A 156 3.56 1.00 9.02
C ASN A 156 2.07 0.67 8.87
N LEU A 157 1.73 -0.32 8.05
CA LEU A 157 0.37 -0.84 7.89
C LEU A 157 0.33 -2.35 8.13
N SER A 158 -0.71 -2.81 8.80
CA SER A 158 -1.08 -4.22 8.82
C SER A 158 -2.12 -4.52 7.74
N ALA A 159 -2.34 -5.80 7.45
CA ALA A 159 -3.44 -6.27 6.59
C ALA A 159 -4.85 -5.89 7.11
N MET A 160 -4.95 -5.37 8.34
CA MET A 160 -6.18 -4.92 8.99
C MET A 160 -6.47 -3.43 8.79
N ASP A 161 -5.49 -2.67 8.32
CA ASP A 161 -5.61 -1.24 8.06
C ASP A 161 -6.17 -0.97 6.66
N TYR A 162 -6.80 0.19 6.47
CA TYR A 162 -7.25 0.64 5.16
C TYR A 162 -7.21 2.17 5.02
N PRO A 163 -6.86 2.73 3.85
CA PRO A 163 -6.79 4.17 3.66
C PRO A 163 -8.20 4.79 3.56
N LEU A 164 -8.34 5.99 4.13
CA LEU A 164 -9.50 6.89 4.01
C LEU A 164 -9.22 8.10 3.12
N ILE A 165 -8.03 8.15 2.51
CA ILE A 165 -7.61 9.19 1.58
C ILE A 165 -6.96 8.54 0.36
N THR A 166 -6.95 9.26 -0.77
CA THR A 166 -6.05 8.91 -1.88
C THR A 166 -4.59 9.09 -1.45
N GLN A 167 -3.63 8.52 -2.19
CA GLN A 167 -2.19 8.47 -1.84
C GLN A 167 -1.45 9.82 -1.77
N ASP A 168 -2.22 10.89 -1.66
CA ASP A 168 -1.79 12.25 -1.53
C ASP A 168 -1.67 12.68 -0.05
N GLY A 169 -1.54 11.73 0.90
CA GLY A 169 -1.39 11.99 2.35
C GLY A 169 -1.03 10.76 3.23
N SER A 170 -0.75 10.96 4.54
CA SER A 170 0.05 10.05 5.42
C SER A 170 -0.68 9.48 6.68
N PRO A 171 -0.33 8.27 7.17
CA PRO A 171 -0.72 7.74 8.52
C PRO A 171 0.32 7.09 9.46
N TRP A 172 -0.14 6.83 10.70
CA TRP A 172 0.30 6.00 11.87
C TRP A 172 1.74 5.57 11.98
N LEU A 173 2.32 5.98 13.11
CA LEU A 173 3.76 6.10 13.29
C LEU A 173 4.37 6.54 11.95
N THR A 174 3.95 7.73 11.51
CA THR A 174 4.63 8.43 10.43
C THR A 174 5.99 8.84 10.98
N LEU A 175 6.97 7.97 10.81
CA LEU A 175 8.33 8.18 11.29
C LEU A 175 9.11 8.84 10.17
N SER A 176 9.81 9.93 10.48
CA SER A 176 10.72 10.54 9.52
C SER A 176 11.86 9.57 9.21
N ARG A 177 12.35 9.62 7.97
CA ARG A 177 13.54 8.87 7.56
C ARG A 177 14.70 9.09 8.53
N SER A 178 14.97 10.33 8.90
CA SER A 178 16.05 10.69 9.84
C SER A 178 15.91 10.01 11.20
N PHE A 179 14.68 9.88 11.72
CA PHE A 179 14.46 9.21 13.00
C PHE A 179 14.63 7.69 12.89
N LEU A 180 14.26 7.09 11.75
CA LEU A 180 14.55 5.67 11.52
C LEU A 180 16.02 5.38 11.28
N GLU A 181 16.75 6.26 10.60
CA GLU A 181 18.20 6.19 10.52
C GLU A 181 18.82 6.21 11.92
N PHE A 182 18.31 7.06 12.82
CA PHE A 182 18.73 7.08 14.22
C PHE A 182 18.47 5.75 14.93
N CYS A 183 17.25 5.20 14.81
CA CYS A 183 16.88 3.94 15.43
C CYS A 183 17.69 2.74 14.88
N VAL A 184 17.96 2.71 13.58
CA VAL A 184 18.64 1.59 12.91
C VAL A 184 20.17 1.68 13.04
N LEU A 185 20.74 2.85 12.77
CA LEU A 185 22.19 3.06 12.80
C LEU A 185 22.70 3.32 14.22
N GLY A 186 21.86 3.84 15.11
CA GLY A 186 22.15 4.03 16.54
C GLY A 186 23.45 4.80 16.77
N TRP A 187 23.61 6.00 16.21
CA TRP A 187 24.81 6.80 16.52
C TRP A 187 24.87 7.25 17.99
N ASP A 188 23.72 7.22 18.69
CA ASP A 188 23.63 7.22 20.15
C ASP A 188 23.33 5.79 20.67
N ASN A 189 23.70 5.50 21.92
CA ASN A 189 23.45 4.20 22.52
C ASN A 189 21.98 4.00 22.96
N LEU A 190 21.19 5.07 23.07
CA LEU A 190 19.81 5.06 23.55
C LEU A 190 18.89 4.10 22.77
N PRO A 191 18.82 4.11 21.42
CA PRO A 191 17.95 3.19 20.68
C PRO A 191 18.28 1.72 20.91
N ARG A 192 19.59 1.39 21.03
CA ARG A 192 20.04 0.02 21.30
C ARG A 192 19.76 -0.39 22.74
N THR A 193 20.03 0.50 23.68
CA THR A 193 19.77 0.28 25.11
C THR A 193 18.29 0.03 25.34
N LEU A 194 17.42 0.92 24.87
CA LEU A 194 15.98 0.74 24.98
C LEU A 194 15.51 -0.52 24.25
N LEU A 195 16.08 -0.86 23.08
CA LEU A 195 15.71 -2.09 22.38
C LEU A 195 15.95 -3.33 23.26
N MET A 196 17.07 -3.38 23.99
CA MET A 196 17.34 -4.46 24.96
C MET A 196 16.29 -4.50 26.08
N TYR A 197 15.91 -3.36 26.66
CA TYR A 197 14.85 -3.31 27.68
C TYR A 197 13.50 -3.78 27.13
N PHE A 198 13.13 -3.31 25.94
CA PHE A 198 11.87 -3.62 25.29
C PHE A 198 11.77 -5.06 24.77
N THR A 199 12.85 -5.86 24.82
CA THR A 199 12.79 -7.29 24.49
C THR A 199 11.86 -8.09 25.41
N ASN A 200 11.70 -7.65 26.66
CA ASN A 200 10.90 -8.33 27.69
C ASN A 200 9.66 -7.52 28.13
N VAL A 201 9.22 -6.57 27.29
CA VAL A 201 8.05 -5.72 27.57
C VAL A 201 6.86 -6.19 26.73
N ILE A 202 5.72 -6.42 27.40
CA ILE A 202 4.43 -6.68 26.74
C ILE A 202 4.04 -5.45 25.92
N LEU A 203 3.59 -5.66 24.68
CA LEU A 203 3.21 -4.59 23.75
C LEU A 203 4.37 -3.61 23.48
N SER A 204 5.59 -4.14 23.38
CA SER A 204 6.83 -3.36 23.15
C SER A 204 6.72 -2.30 22.05
N GLN A 205 5.97 -2.56 20.97
CA GLN A 205 5.74 -1.63 19.86
C GLN A 205 5.01 -0.35 20.27
N GLU A 206 4.18 -0.41 21.32
CA GLU A 206 3.45 0.75 21.84
C GLU A 206 4.34 1.65 22.70
N GLY A 207 5.47 1.14 23.19
CA GLY A 207 6.39 1.93 24.03
C GLY A 207 7.70 2.31 23.33
N TYR A 208 8.29 1.42 22.54
CA TYR A 208 9.68 1.56 22.07
C TYR A 208 9.95 2.88 21.33
N PHE A 209 9.21 3.14 20.24
CA PHE A 209 9.46 4.33 19.42
C PHE A 209 9.15 5.63 20.18
N HIS A 210 8.12 5.63 21.03
CA HIS A 210 7.78 6.76 21.91
C HIS A 210 8.90 7.03 22.93
N SER A 211 9.43 5.99 23.58
CA SER A 211 10.54 6.12 24.51
C SER A 211 11.81 6.63 23.82
N VAL A 212 12.15 6.11 22.63
CA VAL A 212 13.34 6.56 21.90
C VAL A 212 13.20 8.02 21.45
N ILE A 213 12.06 8.40 20.86
CA ILE A 213 11.88 9.75 20.33
C ILE A 213 11.84 10.81 21.43
N CYS A 214 11.16 10.52 22.55
CA CYS A 214 11.00 11.46 23.66
C CYS A 214 12.24 11.61 24.53
N ASN A 215 13.16 10.63 24.52
CA ASN A 215 14.40 10.68 25.30
C ASN A 215 15.64 11.01 24.43
N SER A 216 15.45 11.31 23.15
CA SER A 216 16.53 11.75 22.26
C SER A 216 16.54 13.27 22.14
N ALA A 217 17.66 13.90 22.50
CA ALA A 217 17.81 15.36 22.44
C ALA A 217 17.55 15.93 21.04
N GLU A 218 17.87 15.17 19.99
CA GLU A 218 17.68 15.57 18.59
C GLU A 218 16.21 15.52 18.13
N PHE A 219 15.37 14.66 18.74
CA PHE A 219 14.02 14.35 18.26
C PHE A 219 12.89 14.68 19.23
N GLN A 220 13.15 14.85 20.53
CA GLN A 220 12.13 15.03 21.59
C GLN A 220 11.11 16.16 21.30
N ASN A 221 11.51 17.21 20.58
CA ASN A 221 10.65 18.35 20.25
C ASN A 221 10.05 18.28 18.82
N LYS A 222 10.28 17.20 18.08
CA LYS A 222 9.80 17.00 16.70
C LYS A 222 8.59 16.04 16.63
N THR A 223 7.87 15.91 17.74
CA THR A 223 6.75 14.98 17.91
C THR A 223 5.40 15.71 17.82
N VAL A 224 4.46 15.10 17.11
CA VAL A 224 3.05 15.52 17.06
C VAL A 224 2.22 14.38 17.65
N ASN A 225 1.40 14.66 18.66
CA ASN A 225 0.59 13.67 19.35
C ASN A 225 -0.67 13.27 18.54
N ALA A 226 -0.44 12.69 17.37
CA ALA A 226 -1.50 12.15 16.52
C ALA A 226 -0.96 11.00 15.68
N ASP A 227 -1.74 9.94 15.61
CA ASP A 227 -1.43 8.75 14.81
C ASP A 227 -2.14 8.78 13.44
N LEU A 228 -3.04 9.75 13.21
CA LEU A 228 -3.81 9.94 11.98
C LEU A 228 -4.66 8.72 11.58
N ARG A 229 -5.06 7.87 12.55
CA ARG A 229 -6.01 6.76 12.31
C ARG A 229 -7.34 6.95 13.01
N TYR A 230 -8.39 6.49 12.34
CA TYR A 230 -9.70 6.29 12.95
C TYR A 230 -9.79 4.89 13.54
N VAL A 231 -10.01 4.81 14.85
CA VAL A 231 -10.16 3.57 15.61
C VAL A 231 -11.32 3.74 16.58
N VAL A 232 -12.22 2.75 16.61
CA VAL A 232 -13.32 2.70 17.57
C VAL A 232 -13.01 1.62 18.61
N TRP A 233 -13.18 1.97 19.88
CA TRP A 233 -13.01 1.03 20.99
C TRP A 233 -14.37 0.70 21.59
N ASP A 234 -14.59 -0.57 21.91
CA ASP A 234 -15.75 -1.00 22.69
C ASP A 234 -15.69 -0.37 24.11
N ASN A 235 -16.85 -0.29 24.78
CA ASN A 235 -16.91 0.14 26.18
C ASN A 235 -17.48 -1.00 27.06
N PRO A 236 -16.70 -1.60 27.96
CA PRO A 236 -15.28 -1.33 28.24
C PRO A 236 -14.35 -1.79 27.08
N PRO A 237 -13.13 -1.20 26.96
CA PRO A 237 -12.21 -1.55 25.89
C PRO A 237 -11.75 -3.00 26.00
N LYS A 238 -11.71 -3.68 24.86
CA LYS A 238 -11.12 -5.02 24.70
C LYS A 238 -9.62 -4.92 24.39
N MET A 239 -8.94 -6.07 24.25
CA MET A 239 -7.53 -6.10 23.85
C MET A 239 -7.28 -5.58 22.42
N GLU A 240 -8.27 -5.69 21.55
CA GLU A 240 -8.23 -5.18 20.19
C GLU A 240 -9.44 -4.27 19.93
N PRO A 241 -9.30 -3.26 19.05
CA PRO A 241 -10.39 -2.34 18.74
C PRO A 241 -11.53 -3.03 17.99
N HIS A 242 -12.67 -2.33 17.95
CA HIS A 242 -13.85 -2.74 17.22
C HIS A 242 -13.55 -2.99 15.74
N PHE A 243 -14.20 -4.01 15.17
CA PHE A 243 -14.17 -4.26 13.73
C PHE A 243 -15.13 -3.31 13.03
N LEU A 244 -14.56 -2.31 12.37
CA LEU A 244 -15.32 -1.29 11.65
C LEU A 244 -16.15 -1.94 10.54
N ASN A 245 -17.40 -1.52 10.45
CA ASN A 245 -18.36 -1.99 9.45
C ASN A 245 -19.15 -0.81 8.86
N TYR A 246 -20.23 -1.08 8.11
CA TYR A 246 -21.02 -0.03 7.47
C TYR A 246 -21.66 0.97 8.46
N THR A 247 -21.90 0.59 9.72
CA THR A 247 -22.48 1.49 10.74
C THR A 247 -21.52 2.61 11.14
N ASP A 248 -20.21 2.38 11.02
CA ASP A 248 -19.17 3.34 11.41
C ASP A 248 -18.76 4.25 10.24
N TYR A 249 -19.28 3.98 9.04
CA TYR A 249 -18.78 4.56 7.80
C TYR A 249 -18.82 6.10 7.78
N ASP A 250 -19.93 6.70 8.20
CA ASP A 250 -20.09 8.16 8.15
C ASP A 250 -19.15 8.87 9.13
N GLN A 251 -19.00 8.33 10.35
CA GLN A 251 -18.06 8.87 11.34
C GLN A 251 -16.61 8.73 10.89
N MET A 252 -16.29 7.57 10.31
CA MET A 252 -14.98 7.28 9.74
C MET A 252 -14.61 8.28 8.63
N VAL A 253 -15.51 8.57 7.69
CA VAL A 253 -15.31 9.55 6.60
C VAL A 253 -15.20 11.00 7.12
N GLN A 254 -15.83 11.31 8.24
CA GLN A 254 -15.82 12.64 8.84
C GLN A 254 -14.61 12.88 9.76
N SER A 255 -13.92 11.82 10.19
CA SER A 255 -12.82 11.90 11.15
C SER A 255 -11.64 12.78 10.73
N GLY A 256 -11.44 12.97 9.42
CA GLY A 256 -10.24 13.60 8.88
C GLY A 256 -8.97 12.79 9.14
N ALA A 257 -9.11 11.50 9.50
CA ALA A 257 -8.02 10.57 9.60
C ALA A 257 -7.58 10.11 8.20
N ALA A 258 -6.31 9.77 8.06
CA ALA A 258 -5.79 9.27 6.80
C ALA A 258 -6.18 7.80 6.60
N PHE A 259 -6.24 7.02 7.67
CA PHE A 259 -6.43 5.56 7.64
C PHE A 259 -7.40 5.13 8.75
N ALA A 260 -7.92 3.91 8.66
CA ALA A 260 -8.79 3.33 9.66
C ALA A 260 -8.39 1.89 9.99
N ARG A 261 -8.71 1.44 11.20
CA ARG A 261 -8.60 0.05 11.61
C ARG A 261 -9.59 -0.31 12.74
N GLN A 262 -9.98 -1.58 12.89
CA GLN A 262 -9.62 -2.73 12.05
C GLN A 262 -10.80 -3.20 11.20
N PHE A 263 -10.52 -3.82 10.06
CA PHE A 263 -11.55 -4.35 9.16
C PHE A 263 -11.54 -5.88 9.10
N GLN A 264 -12.73 -6.47 8.98
CA GLN A 264 -12.85 -7.88 8.66
C GLN A 264 -12.43 -8.16 7.20
N LYS A 265 -12.00 -9.40 6.94
CA LYS A 265 -11.70 -9.81 5.56
C LYS A 265 -12.97 -9.72 4.71
N ASP A 266 -12.85 -9.06 3.56
CA ASP A 266 -13.91 -8.90 2.55
C ASP A 266 -15.20 -8.23 3.06
N ASP A 267 -15.11 -7.44 4.14
CA ASP A 267 -16.24 -6.66 4.63
C ASP A 267 -16.76 -5.69 3.56
N ALA A 268 -18.09 -5.51 3.51
CA ALA A 268 -18.76 -4.64 2.56
C ALA A 268 -18.29 -3.17 2.69
N VAL A 269 -17.91 -2.73 3.90
CA VAL A 269 -17.40 -1.37 4.12
C VAL A 269 -16.13 -1.10 3.31
N LEU A 270 -15.27 -2.10 3.08
CA LEU A 270 -14.07 -1.94 2.25
C LEU A 270 -14.43 -1.61 0.80
N ASN A 271 -15.51 -2.19 0.28
CA ASN A 271 -16.03 -1.88 -1.06
C ASN A 271 -16.65 -0.46 -1.10
N MET A 272 -17.25 -0.01 0.01
CA MET A 272 -17.72 1.36 0.14
C MET A 272 -16.56 2.35 0.12
N ILE A 273 -15.47 2.08 0.85
CA ILE A 273 -14.25 2.91 0.81
C ILE A 273 -13.67 2.95 -0.61
N ASP A 274 -13.51 1.79 -1.26
CA ASP A 274 -12.96 1.71 -2.61
C ASP A 274 -13.77 2.53 -3.63
N SER A 275 -15.09 2.43 -3.58
CA SER A 275 -15.97 3.08 -4.56
C SER A 275 -16.24 4.55 -4.25
N ARG A 276 -16.42 4.91 -2.98
CA ARG A 276 -16.88 6.25 -2.57
C ARG A 276 -15.74 7.19 -2.22
N ILE A 277 -14.66 6.70 -1.62
CA ILE A 277 -13.49 7.51 -1.25
C ILE A 277 -12.42 7.39 -2.33
N LEU A 278 -11.90 6.18 -2.57
CA LEU A 278 -10.73 5.97 -3.43
C LEU A 278 -11.07 6.00 -4.92
N LYS A 279 -12.35 5.95 -5.28
CA LYS A 279 -12.86 5.91 -6.66
C LYS A 279 -12.17 4.83 -7.52
N ARG A 280 -11.86 3.69 -6.93
CA ARG A 280 -11.11 2.60 -7.58
C ARG A 280 -11.99 1.38 -7.87
N GLY A 281 -11.60 0.64 -8.91
CA GLY A 281 -12.20 -0.66 -9.22
C GLY A 281 -11.57 -1.79 -8.41
N HIS A 282 -12.26 -2.94 -8.35
CA HIS A 282 -11.73 -4.14 -7.71
C HIS A 282 -10.41 -4.58 -8.38
N ASN A 283 -9.41 -4.94 -7.57
CA ASN A 283 -8.06 -5.33 -8.01
C ASN A 283 -7.34 -4.31 -8.92
N ARG A 284 -7.69 -3.02 -8.82
CA ARG A 284 -7.00 -1.92 -9.53
C ARG A 284 -6.33 -0.99 -8.54
N ALA A 285 -5.22 -0.39 -8.95
CA ALA A 285 -4.60 0.68 -8.17
C ALA A 285 -5.56 1.87 -8.03
N THR A 286 -5.46 2.60 -6.92
CA THR A 286 -6.19 3.85 -6.75
C THR A 286 -5.77 4.85 -7.84
N PRO A 287 -6.71 5.36 -8.65
CA PRO A 287 -6.39 6.30 -9.70
C PRO A 287 -5.93 7.64 -9.10
N GLY A 288 -4.82 8.16 -9.62
CA GLY A 288 -4.32 9.50 -9.33
C GLY A 288 -4.01 10.29 -10.60
N ALA A 289 -3.42 11.48 -10.47
CA ALA A 289 -3.03 12.31 -11.62
C ALA A 289 -2.07 11.60 -12.58
N TRP A 290 -1.28 10.65 -12.07
CA TRP A 290 -0.38 9.81 -12.84
C TRP A 290 -1.10 8.80 -13.74
N CYS A 291 -2.40 8.54 -13.58
CA CYS A 291 -3.18 7.62 -14.41
C CYS A 291 -3.84 8.38 -15.57
N THR A 292 -3.29 8.25 -16.79
CA THR A 292 -3.77 8.98 -17.99
C THR A 292 -4.58 8.12 -18.94
N GLY A 293 -4.84 6.87 -18.59
CA GLY A 293 -5.67 5.96 -19.38
C GLY A 293 -7.14 6.41 -19.39
N ARG A 294 -7.83 6.13 -20.50
CA ARG A 294 -9.26 6.41 -20.59
C ARG A 294 -10.01 5.49 -19.62
N ASN A 295 -10.70 6.08 -18.65
CA ASN A 295 -11.52 5.30 -17.73
C ASN A 295 -12.70 4.66 -18.48
N SER A 296 -12.75 3.34 -18.49
CA SER A 296 -13.88 2.57 -19.01
C SER A 296 -14.04 1.30 -18.19
N TRP A 297 -15.19 0.62 -18.32
CA TRP A 297 -15.42 -0.64 -17.62
C TRP A 297 -14.31 -1.67 -17.87
N TRP A 298 -13.78 -1.73 -19.09
CA TRP A 298 -12.82 -2.74 -19.52
C TRP A 298 -11.35 -2.31 -19.44
N MET A 299 -11.08 -1.00 -19.31
CA MET A 299 -9.71 -0.48 -19.27
C MET A 299 -9.39 0.14 -17.92
N ASP A 300 -8.25 -0.28 -17.35
CA ASP A 300 -7.69 0.34 -16.17
C ASP A 300 -7.14 1.74 -16.54
N PRO A 301 -7.61 2.84 -15.91
CA PRO A 301 -7.05 4.17 -16.15
C PRO A 301 -5.55 4.23 -15.81
N CYS A 302 -5.06 3.37 -14.92
CA CYS A 302 -3.66 3.30 -14.53
C CYS A 302 -2.83 2.33 -15.41
N SER A 303 -3.35 1.95 -16.58
CA SER A 303 -2.60 1.21 -17.62
C SER A 303 -1.72 2.12 -18.50
N LYS A 304 -1.97 3.43 -18.49
CA LYS A 304 -1.15 4.47 -19.13
C LYS A 304 -0.75 5.51 -18.08
N TRP A 305 0.47 6.01 -18.18
CA TRP A 305 1.08 6.81 -17.12
C TRP A 305 1.50 8.21 -17.55
N GLY A 306 1.11 9.21 -16.78
CA GLY A 306 1.53 10.60 -16.90
C GLY A 306 2.71 10.93 -15.99
N ASP A 307 2.82 12.19 -15.60
CA ASP A 307 3.81 12.66 -14.64
C ASP A 307 3.44 12.21 -13.21
N VAL A 308 4.29 11.37 -12.60
CA VAL A 308 4.11 10.86 -11.23
C VAL A 308 4.39 11.88 -10.14
N ASN A 309 4.87 13.08 -10.50
CA ASN A 309 5.14 14.16 -9.54
C ASN A 309 3.93 15.08 -9.35
N VAL A 310 2.91 14.97 -10.22
CA VAL A 310 1.66 15.72 -10.08
C VAL A 310 0.76 14.99 -9.09
N ILE A 311 0.27 15.73 -8.10
CA ILE A 311 -0.62 15.25 -7.05
C ILE A 311 -1.91 16.07 -7.08
N ASN A 312 -3.05 15.39 -7.08
CA ASN A 312 -4.38 16.00 -7.07
C ASN A 312 -5.15 15.51 -5.84
N PRO A 313 -5.08 16.23 -4.70
CA PRO A 313 -5.74 15.80 -3.48
C PRO A 313 -7.26 15.70 -3.69
N GLY A 314 -7.84 14.61 -3.18
CA GLY A 314 -9.30 14.46 -3.11
C GLY A 314 -9.91 15.20 -1.90
N PRO A 315 -11.25 15.26 -1.80
CA PRO A 315 -11.93 15.92 -0.68
C PRO A 315 -11.54 15.39 0.69
N GLU A 316 -11.29 14.09 0.82
CA GLU A 316 -10.82 13.49 2.07
C GLU A 316 -9.38 13.91 2.43
N ALA A 317 -8.53 14.16 1.42
CA ALA A 317 -7.19 14.68 1.65
C ALA A 317 -7.20 16.14 2.12
N GLU A 318 -8.16 16.95 1.66
CA GLU A 318 -8.36 18.32 2.17
C GLU A 318 -8.74 18.32 3.66
N LYS A 319 -9.66 17.44 4.06
CA LYS A 319 -10.03 17.25 5.48
C LYS A 319 -8.83 16.84 6.33
N LEU A 320 -8.02 15.91 5.84
CA LEU A 320 -6.77 15.55 6.51
C LEU A 320 -5.84 16.76 6.64
N GLY A 321 -5.71 17.56 5.59
CA GLY A 321 -4.93 18.80 5.60
C GLY A 321 -5.39 19.76 6.70
N ASP A 322 -6.69 19.91 6.91
CA ASP A 322 -7.23 20.74 7.97
C ASP A 322 -6.98 20.16 9.38
N SER A 323 -7.08 18.83 9.53
CA SER A 323 -6.65 18.15 10.76
C SER A 323 -5.16 18.33 11.05
N MET A 324 -4.30 18.25 10.03
CA MET A 324 -2.85 18.47 10.17
C MET A 324 -2.54 19.91 10.57
N LYS A 325 -3.22 20.91 10.01
CA LYS A 325 -3.05 22.32 10.41
C LYS A 325 -3.33 22.51 11.90
N ARG A 326 -4.46 21.97 12.39
CA ARG A 326 -4.83 22.03 13.82
C ARG A 326 -3.76 21.40 14.71
N LEU A 327 -3.29 20.21 14.36
CA LEU A 327 -2.23 19.52 15.10
C LEU A 327 -0.92 20.31 15.14
N LEU A 328 -0.55 20.96 14.04
CA LEU A 328 0.64 21.80 13.97
C LEU A 328 0.49 23.08 14.80
N ASP A 329 -0.69 23.66 14.86
CA ASP A 329 -0.95 24.84 15.68
C ASP A 329 -0.92 24.48 17.18
N ASP A 330 -1.49 23.34 17.58
CA ASP A 330 -1.38 22.81 18.94
C ASP A 330 0.09 22.55 19.34
N TRP A 331 0.88 21.98 18.43
CA TRP A 331 2.31 21.77 18.63
C TRP A 331 3.08 23.08 18.81
N LYS A 332 2.80 24.12 17.99
CA LYS A 332 3.41 25.45 18.13
C LYS A 332 3.06 26.13 19.44
N LEU A 333 1.88 25.85 20.00
CA LEU A 333 1.46 26.36 21.31
C LEU A 333 2.19 25.69 22.49
N GLY A 334 3.15 24.80 22.22
CA GLY A 334 3.98 24.20 23.26
C GLY A 334 3.24 23.17 24.10
N LEU A 335 2.14 22.61 23.59
CA LEU A 335 1.53 21.39 24.13
C LEU A 335 2.52 20.24 23.94
N LYS A 336 3.47 20.12 24.86
CA LYS A 336 4.57 19.14 24.81
C LYS A 336 3.99 17.73 24.64
N SER A 337 4.38 17.06 23.56
CA SER A 337 3.98 15.67 23.24
C SER A 337 4.81 14.65 24.01
N CYS A 338 6.03 15.02 24.42
CA CYS A 338 6.89 14.27 25.33
C CYS A 338 6.87 14.97 26.69
N LYS A 339 6.22 14.36 27.68
CA LYS A 339 6.19 14.85 29.06
C LYS A 339 6.80 13.83 30.00
#